data_AF-A0A7S0TGN1-F1
#
_entry.id   AF-A0A7S0TGN1-F1
#
_cell.length_a   1.000
_cell.length_b   1.000
_cell.length_c   1.000
_cell.angle_alpha   90.00
_cell.angle_beta   90.00
_cell.angle_gamma   90.00
#
_symmetry.space_group_name_H-M   'P 1'
#
loop_
_entity.id
_entity.type
_entity.pdbx_description
1 polymer ?
#
loop_
_entity_poly.entity_id
_entity_poly.type
_entity_poly.pdbx_seq_one_letter_code
_entity_poly.pdbx_strand_id
1 'polypeptide(L)'
;GGGPVGRRGAAGIKGPRSKALDCARIGGEMYKGICFKGALLKGDKDQTPEGCKPFAPKKAWEEGDWWKLAQMFHTRDITSRIDKGAAGGLCDNHMAVASFTQNRHSLKVWVNSATFHFVPTGSGATCTLHNGDATMAVYACAV
;
A
#
# COMPACT_ATOMS: atom_id res chain seq x y z
N GLY A 1 25.53 -28.24 -46.48
CA GLY A 1 24.48 -27.31 -46.94
C GLY A 1 23.89 -26.62 -45.74
N GLY A 2 23.99 -25.29 -45.68
CA GLY A 2 23.34 -24.48 -44.64
C GLY A 2 22.43 -23.46 -45.32
N GLY A 3 21.13 -23.53 -45.05
CA GLY A 3 20.18 -22.50 -45.47
C GLY A 3 20.26 -21.27 -44.54
N PRO A 4 19.99 -20.06 -45.03
CA PRO A 4 20.11 -18.86 -44.21
C PRO A 4 19.02 -18.81 -43.14
N VAL A 5 19.44 -18.48 -41.92
CA VAL A 5 18.56 -18.16 -40.78
C VAL A 5 17.74 -16.91 -41.14
N GLY A 6 16.41 -17.02 -41.13
CA GLY A 6 15.51 -15.89 -41.37
C GLY A 6 15.72 -14.77 -40.35
N ARG A 7 15.64 -13.51 -40.81
CA ARG A 7 15.80 -12.33 -39.95
C ARG A 7 14.72 -12.32 -38.86
N ARG A 8 15.14 -12.12 -37.61
CA ARG A 8 14.25 -11.85 -36.48
C ARG A 8 13.43 -10.59 -36.82
N GLY A 9 12.10 -10.70 -36.81
CA GLY A 9 11.21 -9.57 -37.08
C GLY A 9 11.47 -8.40 -36.14
N ALA A 10 11.20 -7.18 -36.61
CA ALA A 10 11.33 -5.97 -35.81
C ALA A 10 10.51 -6.08 -34.51
N ALA A 11 11.08 -5.64 -33.39
CA ALA A 11 10.35 -5.53 -32.14
C ALA A 11 9.11 -4.65 -32.38
N GLY A 12 7.92 -5.17 -32.06
CA GLY A 12 6.66 -4.45 -32.22
C GLY A 12 6.71 -3.07 -31.57
N ILE A 13 6.00 -2.13 -32.16
CA ILE A 13 5.83 -0.75 -31.68
C ILE A 13 5.49 -0.80 -30.19
N LYS A 14 6.26 -0.14 -29.32
CA LYS A 14 5.95 -0.03 -27.89
C LYS A 14 4.57 0.61 -27.78
N GLY A 15 3.56 -0.19 -27.46
CA GLY A 15 2.22 0.31 -27.13
C GLY A 15 2.28 1.30 -25.96
N PRO A 16 1.22 2.08 -25.72
CA PRO A 16 1.15 2.97 -24.57
C PRO A 16 1.51 2.19 -23.30
N ARG A 17 2.44 2.74 -22.49
CA ARG A 17 2.84 2.10 -21.23
C ARG A 17 1.61 1.99 -20.34
N SER A 18 1.22 0.77 -20.00
CA SER A 18 0.10 0.56 -19.09
C SER A 18 0.52 0.99 -17.68
N LYS A 19 -0.39 1.64 -16.93
CA LYS A 19 -0.16 2.01 -15.52
C LYS A 19 0.28 0.82 -14.66
N ALA A 20 -0.18 -0.39 -15.02
CA ALA A 20 0.25 -1.63 -14.38
C ALA A 20 1.74 -1.92 -14.59
N LEU A 21 2.29 -1.68 -15.79
CA LEU A 21 3.72 -1.85 -16.06
C LEU A 21 4.58 -0.80 -15.35
N ASP A 22 4.10 0.44 -15.24
CA ASP A 22 4.81 1.48 -14.48
C ASP A 22 4.75 1.20 -12.97
N CYS A 23 3.63 0.70 -12.45
CA CYS A 23 3.53 0.26 -11.07
C CYS A 23 4.45 -0.93 -10.74
N ALA A 24 4.45 -1.96 -11.60
CA ALA A 24 5.31 -3.12 -11.43
C ALA A 24 6.80 -2.74 -11.47
N ARG A 25 7.18 -1.74 -12.26
CA ARG A 25 8.58 -1.25 -12.35
C ARG A 25 9.10 -0.68 -11.04
N ILE A 26 8.23 -0.05 -10.27
CA ILE A 26 8.60 0.44 -8.93
C ILE A 26 8.43 -0.65 -7.86
N GLY A 27 8.09 -1.89 -8.22
CA GLY A 27 7.82 -2.97 -7.27
C GLY A 27 6.53 -2.75 -6.48
N GLY A 28 5.56 -2.04 -7.06
CA GLY A 28 4.23 -1.83 -6.50
C GLY A 28 3.21 -2.84 -7.01
N GLU A 29 2.05 -2.85 -6.38
CA GLU A 29 0.89 -3.64 -6.78
C GLU A 29 -0.31 -2.75 -7.12
N MET A 30 -1.08 -3.17 -8.12
CA MET A 30 -2.26 -2.43 -8.55
C MET A 30 -3.50 -2.88 -7.77
N TYR A 31 -4.21 -1.92 -7.18
CA TYR A 31 -5.52 -2.15 -6.58
C TYR A 31 -6.50 -1.07 -7.00
N LYS A 32 -7.67 -1.48 -7.52
CA LYS A 32 -8.74 -0.58 -8.01
C LYS A 32 -8.23 0.56 -8.91
N GLY A 33 -7.26 0.27 -9.78
CA GLY A 33 -6.69 1.22 -10.74
C GLY A 33 -5.65 2.20 -10.16
N ILE A 34 -5.22 2.01 -8.92
CA ILE A 34 -4.19 2.80 -8.24
C ILE A 34 -2.97 1.91 -7.96
N CYS A 35 -1.78 2.44 -8.14
CA CYS A 35 -0.55 1.75 -7.78
C CYS A 35 -0.26 1.94 -6.29
N PHE A 36 0.05 0.86 -5.59
CA PHE A 36 0.41 0.88 -4.17
C PHE A 36 1.79 0.30 -3.94
N LYS A 37 2.47 0.79 -2.91
CA LYS A 37 3.74 0.23 -2.47
C LYS A 37 3.87 0.26 -0.96
N GLY A 38 4.40 -0.82 -0.39
CA GLY A 38 4.65 -0.96 1.04
C GLY A 38 6.03 -0.42 1.45
N ALA A 39 6.12 0.10 2.66
CA ALA A 39 7.38 0.36 3.36
C ALA A 39 7.25 0.01 4.85
N LEU A 40 8.26 -0.70 5.37
CA LEU A 40 8.39 -0.92 6.81
C LEU A 40 8.82 0.39 7.47
N LEU A 41 8.02 0.85 8.41
CA LEU A 41 8.28 2.07 9.16
C LEU A 41 9.35 1.82 10.23
N LYS A 42 10.20 2.83 10.45
CA LYS A 42 11.18 2.88 11.56
C LYS A 42 10.81 3.88 12.66
N GLY A 43 9.68 4.56 12.53
CA GLY A 43 9.22 5.60 13.44
C GLY A 43 8.00 6.34 12.88
N ASP A 44 7.43 7.23 13.69
CA ASP A 44 6.14 7.89 13.41
C ASP A 44 6.27 9.05 12.41
N LYS A 45 6.58 8.71 11.16
CA LYS A 45 6.66 9.65 10.04
C LYS A 45 6.49 8.90 8.73
N ASP A 46 6.07 9.62 7.70
CA ASP A 46 6.06 9.06 6.35
C ASP A 46 7.46 8.59 5.92
N GLN A 47 7.51 7.36 5.43
CA GLN A 47 8.69 6.72 4.84
C GLN A 47 8.32 6.25 3.43
N THR A 48 8.24 7.23 2.54
CA THR A 48 7.89 7.02 1.14
C THR A 48 8.83 6.00 0.48
N PRO A 49 8.29 4.92 -0.12
CA PRO A 49 9.10 3.95 -0.86
C PRO A 49 9.79 4.57 -2.07
N GLU A 50 10.96 4.06 -2.45
CA GLU A 50 11.69 4.51 -3.64
C GLU A 50 10.82 4.41 -4.91
N GLY A 51 10.90 5.42 -5.79
CA GLY A 51 10.12 5.48 -7.03
C GLY A 51 8.63 5.79 -6.84
N CYS A 52 8.16 5.95 -5.60
CA CYS A 52 6.78 6.33 -5.31
C CYS A 52 6.69 7.85 -5.15
N LYS A 53 5.78 8.48 -5.90
CA LYS A 53 5.29 9.84 -5.61
C LYS A 53 3.98 9.71 -4.84
N PRO A 54 3.98 9.83 -3.50
CA PRO A 54 2.84 9.48 -2.69
C PRO A 54 1.73 10.52 -2.85
N PHE A 55 0.50 10.06 -2.89
CA PHE A 55 -0.69 10.91 -2.80
C PHE A 55 -1.76 10.19 -1.99
N ALA A 56 -2.69 10.94 -1.39
CA ALA A 56 -3.84 10.37 -0.70
C ALA A 56 -5.03 10.31 -1.68
N PRO A 57 -5.45 9.11 -2.14
CA PRO A 57 -6.58 8.99 -3.05
C PRO A 57 -7.86 9.45 -2.35
N LYS A 58 -8.61 10.36 -2.98
CA LYS A 58 -9.95 10.76 -2.51
C LYS A 58 -10.95 9.65 -2.81
N LYS A 59 -11.24 8.81 -1.82
CA LYS A 59 -12.11 7.63 -1.90
C LYS A 59 -12.90 7.49 -0.59
N ALA A 60 -13.87 6.57 -0.59
CA ALA A 60 -14.64 6.17 0.58
C ALA A 60 -14.56 4.65 0.69
N TRP A 61 -13.37 4.16 1.04
CA TRP A 61 -13.08 2.73 1.15
C TRP A 61 -13.40 2.21 2.55
N GLU A 62 -13.87 0.97 2.59
CA GLU A 62 -14.32 0.28 3.80
C GLU A 62 -13.20 -0.58 4.42
N GLU A 63 -13.47 -1.18 5.59
CA GLU A 63 -12.53 -2.11 6.27
C GLU A 63 -12.06 -3.25 5.34
N GLY A 64 -12.95 -3.77 4.49
CA GLY A 64 -12.60 -4.82 3.53
C GLY A 64 -11.55 -4.39 2.50
N ASP A 65 -11.54 -3.12 2.09
CA ASP A 65 -10.53 -2.57 1.19
C ASP A 65 -9.17 -2.46 1.87
N TRP A 66 -9.17 -1.99 3.12
CA TRP A 66 -7.95 -1.96 3.94
C TRP A 66 -7.39 -3.38 4.09
N TRP A 67 -8.23 -4.37 4.39
CA TRP A 67 -7.78 -5.74 4.56
C TRP A 67 -7.16 -6.30 3.27
N LYS A 68 -7.71 -5.97 2.10
CA LYS A 68 -7.11 -6.35 0.82
C LYS A 68 -5.71 -5.76 0.62
N LEU A 69 -5.51 -4.49 0.96
CA LEU A 69 -4.17 -3.89 0.94
C LEU A 69 -3.23 -4.57 1.93
N ALA A 70 -3.70 -4.87 3.15
CA ALA A 70 -2.90 -5.57 4.14
C ALA A 70 -2.46 -6.96 3.65
N GLN A 71 -3.36 -7.70 2.99
CA GLN A 71 -3.06 -9.00 2.36
C GLN A 71 -2.03 -8.90 1.22
N MET A 72 -1.92 -7.77 0.53
CA MET A 72 -0.92 -7.58 -0.53
C MET A 72 0.47 -7.28 0.05
N PHE A 73 0.55 -6.47 1.10
CA PHE A 73 1.82 -5.88 1.54
C PHE A 73 2.39 -6.45 2.84
N HIS A 74 1.71 -7.39 3.49
CA HIS A 74 2.28 -8.03 4.66
C HIS A 74 3.52 -8.85 4.30
N THR A 75 4.54 -8.78 5.14
CA THR A 75 5.78 -9.57 5.05
C THR A 75 5.92 -10.55 6.22
N ARG A 76 5.00 -10.49 7.18
CA ARG A 76 4.87 -11.42 8.31
C ARG A 76 3.42 -11.87 8.42
N ASP A 77 3.18 -12.91 9.21
CA ASP A 77 1.81 -13.36 9.45
C ASP A 77 0.99 -12.29 10.16
N ILE A 78 -0.22 -12.10 9.67
CA ILE A 78 -1.18 -11.14 10.20
C ILE A 78 -2.54 -11.80 10.44
N THR A 79 -3.34 -11.17 11.29
CA THR A 79 -4.74 -11.52 11.55
C THR A 79 -5.66 -10.42 11.05
N SER A 80 -6.92 -10.73 10.76
CA SER A 80 -7.92 -9.72 10.42
C SER A 80 -8.45 -8.95 11.64
N ARG A 81 -8.06 -9.35 12.86
CA ARG A 81 -8.52 -8.71 14.10
C ARG A 81 -7.82 -7.37 14.29
N ILE A 82 -8.59 -6.29 14.33
CA ILE A 82 -8.11 -4.94 14.64
C ILE A 82 -8.21 -4.71 16.15
N ASP A 83 -7.15 -4.18 16.75
CA ASP A 83 -7.17 -3.63 18.11
C ASP A 83 -7.92 -2.29 18.12
N LYS A 84 -9.20 -2.34 18.50
CA LYS A 84 -10.06 -1.15 18.55
C LYS A 84 -9.75 -0.23 19.74
N GLY A 85 -8.96 -0.70 20.71
CA GLY A 85 -8.72 -0.02 21.98
C GLY A 85 -7.46 0.83 21.99
N ALA A 86 -6.50 0.60 21.08
CA ALA A 86 -5.19 1.24 21.17
C ALA A 86 -4.55 1.56 19.81
N ALA A 87 -4.17 2.84 19.67
CA ALA A 87 -3.27 3.37 18.66
C ALA A 87 -3.78 3.28 17.20
N GLY A 88 -3.24 4.15 16.35
CA GLY A 88 -3.72 4.34 14.98
C GLY A 88 -4.97 5.22 14.93
N GLY A 89 -5.95 4.83 14.11
CA GLY A 89 -7.18 5.61 13.90
C GLY A 89 -7.42 6.03 12.44
N LEU A 90 -8.49 6.78 12.24
CA LEU A 90 -8.85 7.40 10.96
C LEU A 90 -8.38 8.87 10.98
N CYS A 91 -7.30 9.18 10.25
CA CYS A 91 -6.63 10.49 10.34
C CYS A 91 -6.09 10.94 8.97
N ASP A 92 -5.65 12.19 8.83
CA ASP A 92 -5.12 12.77 7.58
C ASP A 92 -3.73 13.40 7.75
N ASN A 93 -3.06 13.11 8.87
CA ASN A 93 -1.78 13.71 9.24
C ASN A 93 -0.55 13.12 8.51
N HIS A 94 -0.77 12.15 7.61
CA HIS A 94 0.28 11.47 6.84
C HIS A 94 -0.13 11.24 5.39
N MET A 95 0.87 11.02 4.54
CA MET A 95 0.67 10.73 3.12
C MET A 95 0.40 9.25 2.82
N ALA A 96 0.77 8.36 3.74
CA ALA A 96 0.37 6.97 3.68
C ALA A 96 -1.15 6.84 3.53
N VAL A 97 -1.58 5.78 2.84
CA VAL A 97 -3.00 5.43 2.69
C VAL A 97 -3.46 4.60 3.89
N ALA A 98 -2.62 3.71 4.37
CA ALA A 98 -2.85 2.95 5.58
C ALA A 98 -1.52 2.54 6.23
N SER A 99 -1.55 2.22 7.52
CA SER A 99 -0.52 1.44 8.17
C SER A 99 -1.11 0.40 9.11
N PHE A 100 -0.37 -0.68 9.33
CA PHE A 100 -0.76 -1.74 10.25
C PHE A 100 0.45 -2.41 10.88
N THR A 101 0.38 -2.74 12.16
CA THR A 101 1.35 -3.66 12.77
C THR A 101 1.20 -5.04 12.17
N GLN A 102 2.27 -5.83 12.18
CA GLN A 102 2.25 -7.17 11.61
C GLN A 102 2.48 -8.23 12.70
N ASN A 103 1.38 -8.75 13.23
CA ASN A 103 1.39 -9.79 14.26
C ASN A 103 0.14 -10.68 14.18
N ARG A 104 0.15 -11.82 14.87
CA ARG A 104 -0.94 -12.81 14.84
C ARG A 104 -2.07 -12.57 15.86
N HIS A 105 -1.98 -11.55 16.73
CA HIS A 105 -2.91 -11.34 17.84
C HIS A 105 -4.00 -10.32 17.50
N SER A 106 -3.59 -9.06 17.33
CA SER A 106 -4.44 -7.93 16.95
C SER A 106 -3.59 -6.87 16.27
N LEU A 107 -4.09 -6.34 15.16
CA LEU A 107 -3.40 -5.32 14.39
C LEU A 107 -3.79 -3.94 14.92
N LYS A 108 -2.79 -3.09 15.13
CA LYS A 108 -3.03 -1.66 15.34
C LYS A 108 -3.02 -1.01 13.98
N VAL A 109 -4.09 -0.28 13.66
CA VAL A 109 -4.38 0.16 12.30
C VAL A 109 -4.56 1.65 12.26
N TRP A 110 -3.84 2.29 11.35
CA TRP A 110 -4.05 3.67 10.97
C TRP A 110 -4.51 3.72 9.52
N VAL A 111 -5.48 4.55 9.19
CA VAL A 111 -5.97 4.73 7.81
C VAL A 111 -6.18 6.20 7.50
N ASN A 112 -5.96 6.56 6.24
CA ASN A 112 -6.09 7.92 5.77
C ASN A 112 -7.58 8.30 5.57
N SER A 113 -8.06 9.35 6.21
CA SER A 113 -9.45 9.81 6.13
C SER A 113 -9.84 10.39 4.76
N ALA A 114 -8.87 10.75 3.93
CA ALA A 114 -9.15 11.09 2.53
C ALA A 114 -9.52 9.85 1.71
N THR A 115 -9.09 8.65 2.12
CA THR A 115 -9.27 7.40 1.36
C THR A 115 -10.31 6.46 1.98
N PHE A 116 -10.39 6.43 3.31
CA PHE A 116 -11.25 5.53 4.07
C PHE A 116 -12.31 6.30 4.86
N HIS A 117 -13.42 5.63 5.15
CA HIS A 117 -14.48 6.12 6.06
C HIS A 117 -14.73 5.23 7.27
N PHE A 118 -14.09 4.06 7.33
CA PHE A 118 -14.21 3.19 8.50
C PHE A 118 -13.24 3.64 9.59
N VAL A 119 -13.66 3.49 10.84
CA VAL A 119 -12.88 3.92 12.00
C VAL A 119 -12.26 2.67 12.64
N PRO A 120 -10.95 2.40 12.44
CA PRO A 120 -10.31 1.17 12.93
C PRO A 120 -10.22 1.14 14.45
N THR A 121 -9.91 2.29 15.04
CA THR A 121 -9.71 2.49 16.48
C THR A 121 -10.78 3.46 16.95
N GLY A 122 -11.54 3.07 17.97
CA GLY A 122 -12.64 3.89 18.51
C GLY A 122 -12.11 5.10 19.29
N SER A 123 -12.42 5.20 20.58
CA SER A 123 -11.92 6.28 21.43
C SER A 123 -10.41 6.25 21.71
N GLY A 124 -9.72 5.17 21.31
CA GLY A 124 -8.27 4.99 21.51
C GLY A 124 -7.37 5.47 20.37
N ALA A 125 -7.92 6.26 19.43
CA ALA A 125 -7.17 6.78 18.29
C ALA A 125 -6.06 7.74 18.73
N THR A 126 -4.83 7.53 18.25
CA THR A 126 -3.67 8.38 18.53
C THR A 126 -3.18 9.12 17.30
N CYS A 127 -3.68 8.77 16.11
CA CYS A 127 -3.18 9.24 14.82
C CYS A 127 -1.69 9.00 14.58
N THR A 128 -1.09 8.07 15.32
CA THR A 128 0.27 7.60 15.11
C THR A 128 0.26 6.65 13.90
N LEU A 129 1.15 6.87 12.93
CA LEU A 129 1.36 6.01 11.79
C LEU A 129 2.19 4.77 12.18
N HIS A 130 3.20 4.93 13.04
CA HIS A 130 4.02 3.83 13.54
C HIS A 130 3.52 3.29 14.89
N ASN A 131 2.69 2.26 14.85
CA ASN A 131 1.91 1.79 16.01
C ASN A 131 2.54 0.60 16.75
N GLY A 132 3.80 0.27 16.47
CA GLY A 132 4.53 -0.81 17.13
C GLY A 132 5.51 -1.48 16.19
N ASP A 133 6.08 -2.59 16.65
CA ASP A 133 7.09 -3.31 15.90
C ASP A 133 6.55 -3.84 14.56
N ALA A 134 7.41 -3.79 13.54
CA ALA A 134 7.11 -4.24 12.19
C ALA A 134 5.87 -3.59 11.56
N THR A 135 5.63 -2.31 11.84
CA THR A 135 4.55 -1.56 11.20
C THR A 135 4.83 -1.41 9.69
N MET A 136 3.91 -1.92 8.87
CA MET A 136 3.89 -1.71 7.43
C MET A 136 3.03 -0.49 7.12
N ALA A 137 3.56 0.47 6.36
CA ALA A 137 2.78 1.52 5.73
C ALA A 137 2.59 1.23 4.24
N VAL A 138 1.41 1.56 3.72
CA VAL A 138 1.04 1.39 2.31
C VAL A 138 0.79 2.79 1.73
N TYR A 139 1.45 3.09 0.61
CA TYR A 139 1.37 4.38 -0.07
C TYR A 139 0.74 4.19 -1.44
N ALA A 140 -0.19 5.07 -1.83
CA ALA A 140 -0.61 5.19 -3.22
C ALA A 140 0.43 6.02 -3.99
N CYS A 141 0.90 5.50 -5.12
CA CYS A 141 1.97 6.08 -5.91
C CYS A 141 1.43 6.58 -7.25
N ALA A 142 1.71 7.85 -7.57
CA ALA A 142 1.52 8.36 -8.93
C ALA A 142 2.64 7.82 -9.83
N VAL A 143 2.27 6.96 -10.78
CA VAL A 143 3.15 6.28 -11.76
C VAL A 143 2.77 6.61 -13.19
#